data_AF-Q7RCB9-F1
#
_entry.id   AF-Q7RCB9-F1
#
_cell.length_a   1.000
_cell.length_b   1.000
_cell.length_c   1.000
_cell.angle_alpha   90.00
_cell.angle_beta   90.00
_cell.angle_gamma   90.00
#
_symmetry.space_group_name_H-M   'P 1'
#
loop_
_entity.id
_entity.type
_entity.pdbx_description
1 polymer ?
#
loop_
_entity_poly.entity_id
_entity_poly.type
_entity_poly.pdbx_seq_one_letter_code
_entity_poly.pdbx_strand_id
1 'polypeptide(L)'
;MEIHHPVLNILINKYKSLYDMLSCKTHIILLPESKTLLNTDINIEFIKKSIFLKSHLKNIYVNLCDQCIEIDTKCVYTNYGYEENRICDIIKIETNPNYNFFKIIFINIPLEGDKYEENISTNSISYNNNSSKYKNEINLFFSKNQTSKEYLYAQLSQFVSSYIIVKGYENYIGKKIVNIVDQTIKLQTNSNDRISGKNIKNILIKYTYSHLYDFIWKQLIKNYQNIELKIQKKIEYLRKDINGFLADVNLKHINMFHIEALSFHVKQIEKCVDPFDKITILDNISQLICEIISSTNQDLKKQKIAIYDINSDSLISIIVAAISYGQIKNIISHSIHLHMYIENLNDSEKIDKLSFIFTIFHSSIMYLCDMKIS
;
A
#
# COMPACT_ATOMS: atom_id res chain seq x y z
N MET A 1 -15.81 -27.59 -4.87
CA MET A 1 -15.66 -26.28 -4.19
C MET A 1 -14.25 -26.23 -3.65
N GLU A 2 -13.40 -25.40 -4.26
CA GLU A 2 -12.06 -25.15 -3.76
C GLU A 2 -12.13 -24.21 -2.56
N ILE A 3 -11.56 -24.62 -1.43
CA ILE A 3 -11.49 -23.77 -0.24
C ILE A 3 -10.30 -22.84 -0.42
N HIS A 4 -10.55 -21.58 -0.78
CA HIS A 4 -9.50 -20.55 -0.90
C HIS A 4 -9.18 -19.92 0.47
N HIS A 5 -8.68 -20.72 1.44
CA HIS A 5 -8.18 -20.17 2.70
C HIS A 5 -6.67 -19.90 2.60
N PRO A 6 -6.16 -18.72 3.02
CA PRO A 6 -4.75 -18.35 2.86
C PRO A 6 -3.78 -19.35 3.50
N VAL A 7 -4.09 -19.83 4.71
CA VAL A 7 -3.29 -20.83 5.43
C VAL A 7 -3.22 -22.16 4.66
N LEU A 8 -4.35 -22.63 4.10
CA LEU A 8 -4.38 -23.87 3.31
C LEU A 8 -3.62 -23.71 2.00
N ASN A 9 -3.81 -22.60 1.29
CA ASN A 9 -3.10 -22.31 0.04
C ASN A 9 -1.59 -22.25 0.26
N ILE A 10 -1.12 -21.60 1.33
CA ILE A 10 0.29 -21.53 1.67
C ILE A 10 0.83 -22.91 2.05
N LEU A 11 0.10 -23.68 2.86
CA LEU A 11 0.49 -25.04 3.21
C LEU A 11 0.66 -25.93 1.98
N ILE A 12 -0.29 -25.91 1.04
CA ILE A 12 -0.29 -26.79 -0.12
C ILE A 12 0.73 -26.35 -1.18
N ASN A 13 0.87 -25.04 -1.42
CA ASN A 13 1.70 -24.54 -2.52
C ASN A 13 3.15 -24.27 -2.10
N LYS A 14 3.36 -23.74 -0.88
CA LYS A 14 4.70 -23.34 -0.40
C LYS A 14 5.32 -24.41 0.51
N TYR A 15 4.54 -25.04 1.38
CA TYR A 15 5.02 -26.05 2.34
C TYR A 15 4.51 -27.46 2.00
N LYS A 16 4.49 -27.79 0.70
CA LYS A 16 3.95 -29.06 0.20
C LYS A 16 4.56 -30.29 0.87
N SER A 17 5.87 -30.28 1.13
CA SER A 17 6.55 -31.38 1.83
C SER A 17 5.98 -31.64 3.22
N LEU A 18 5.65 -30.59 3.98
CA LEU A 18 4.99 -30.72 5.28
C LEU A 18 3.59 -31.29 5.11
N TYR A 19 2.82 -30.83 4.12
CA TYR A 19 1.48 -31.32 3.82
C TYR A 19 1.48 -32.82 3.43
N ASP A 20 2.44 -33.23 2.61
CA ASP A 20 2.59 -34.62 2.15
C ASP A 20 3.02 -35.55 3.31
N MET A 21 3.72 -35.02 4.33
CA MET A 21 4.10 -35.76 5.54
C MET A 21 2.95 -35.99 6.53
N LEU A 22 1.86 -35.22 6.43
CA LEU A 22 0.70 -35.40 7.31
C LEU A 22 0.04 -36.75 7.02
N SER A 23 0.03 -37.64 8.02
CA SER A 23 -0.61 -38.95 7.89
C SER A 23 -2.08 -38.79 7.49
N CYS A 24 -2.50 -39.50 6.45
CA CYS A 24 -3.83 -39.43 5.88
C CYS A 24 -4.93 -39.50 6.95
N LYS A 25 -5.56 -38.35 7.24
CA LYS A 25 -6.76 -38.20 8.07
C LYS A 25 -6.60 -38.44 9.57
N THR A 26 -5.42 -38.24 10.14
CA THR A 26 -5.25 -38.23 11.61
C THR A 26 -5.23 -36.82 12.20
N HIS A 27 -4.79 -35.84 11.42
CA HIS A 27 -4.61 -34.46 11.87
C HIS A 27 -5.86 -33.61 11.59
N ILE A 28 -6.15 -32.65 12.47
CA ILE A 28 -7.06 -31.54 12.19
C ILE A 28 -6.26 -30.28 11.87
N ILE A 29 -6.89 -29.33 11.21
CA ILE A 29 -6.32 -27.99 11.02
C ILE A 29 -7.30 -26.94 11.52
N LEU A 30 -6.79 -25.98 12.29
CA LEU A 30 -7.52 -24.83 12.79
C LEU A 30 -7.22 -23.62 11.91
N LEU A 31 -8.27 -23.03 11.37
CA LEU A 31 -8.22 -21.92 10.45
C LEU A 31 -8.95 -20.72 11.06
N PRO A 32 -8.24 -19.75 11.64
CA PRO A 32 -8.89 -18.51 12.04
C PRO A 32 -9.49 -17.80 10.82
N GLU A 33 -10.59 -17.08 11.01
CA GLU A 33 -11.20 -16.31 9.92
C GLU A 33 -10.12 -15.50 9.19
N SER A 34 -10.14 -15.53 7.86
CA SER A 34 -9.15 -14.81 7.07
C SER A 34 -9.00 -13.34 7.46
N LYS A 35 -10.07 -12.72 7.99
CA LYS A 35 -10.08 -11.34 8.50
C LYS A 35 -9.24 -11.15 9.77
N THR A 36 -9.09 -12.16 10.62
CA THR A 36 -8.33 -12.07 11.89
C THR A 36 -6.85 -12.38 11.72
N LEU A 37 -6.44 -12.84 10.54
CA LEU A 37 -5.04 -13.05 10.14
C LEU A 37 -4.33 -11.77 9.65
N LEU A 38 -4.92 -10.58 9.79
CA LEU A 38 -4.26 -9.32 9.40
C LEU A 38 -2.94 -9.14 10.16
N ASN A 39 -1.88 -8.73 9.45
CA ASN A 39 -0.53 -8.52 10.00
C ASN A 39 0.15 -9.76 10.60
N THR A 40 -0.40 -10.96 10.39
CA THR A 40 0.22 -12.21 10.86
C THR A 40 1.13 -12.77 9.77
N ASP A 41 2.40 -13.01 10.09
CA ASP A 41 3.32 -13.72 9.19
C ASP A 41 2.98 -15.21 9.17
N ILE A 42 2.35 -15.68 8.08
CA ILE A 42 2.02 -17.09 7.87
C ILE A 42 3.28 -17.84 7.39
N ASN A 43 4.26 -17.90 8.29
CA ASN A 43 5.47 -18.67 8.10
C ASN A 43 5.26 -20.14 8.48
N ILE A 44 6.30 -20.96 8.33
CA ILE A 44 6.20 -22.40 8.62
C ILE A 44 5.85 -22.70 10.08
N GLU A 45 6.25 -21.82 11.01
CA GLU A 45 5.94 -21.98 12.42
C GLU A 45 4.45 -21.75 12.68
N PHE A 46 3.87 -20.69 12.10
CA PHE A 46 2.42 -20.46 12.16
C PHE A 46 1.62 -21.65 11.61
N ILE A 47 2.04 -22.21 10.47
CA ILE A 47 1.40 -23.38 9.86
C ILE A 47 1.48 -24.59 10.80
N LYS A 48 2.65 -24.87 11.39
CA LYS A 48 2.82 -25.95 12.36
C LYS A 48 1.93 -25.78 13.58
N LYS A 49 1.80 -24.55 14.07
CA LYS A 49 0.91 -24.20 15.19
C LYS A 49 -0.58 -24.35 14.87
N SER A 50 -0.94 -24.38 13.59
CA SER A 50 -2.33 -24.52 13.12
C SER A 50 -2.77 -25.97 12.89
N ILE A 51 -1.84 -26.93 12.87
CA ILE A 51 -2.10 -28.36 12.60
C ILE A 51 -2.00 -29.14 13.89
N PHE A 52 -3.03 -29.91 14.22
CA PHE A 52 -3.13 -30.63 15.48
C PHE A 52 -3.43 -32.12 15.31
N LEU A 53 -2.90 -32.93 16.22
CA LEU A 53 -3.18 -34.35 16.35
C LEU A 53 -3.96 -34.59 17.65
N LYS A 54 -4.95 -35.49 17.60
CA LYS A 54 -5.72 -35.86 18.79
C LYS A 54 -4.85 -36.62 19.80
N SER A 55 -4.88 -36.21 21.05
CA SER A 55 -4.19 -36.92 22.14
C SER A 55 -4.98 -38.13 22.66
N HIS A 56 -4.39 -38.88 23.60
CA HIS A 56 -5.07 -39.96 24.31
C HIS A 56 -6.12 -39.46 25.31
N LEU A 57 -6.06 -38.18 25.69
CA LEU A 57 -7.00 -37.55 26.62
C LEU A 57 -8.24 -37.04 25.87
N LYS A 58 -9.38 -37.03 26.57
CA LYS A 58 -10.65 -36.59 25.98
C LYS A 58 -10.56 -35.13 25.55
N ASN A 59 -10.95 -34.85 24.30
CA ASN A 59 -11.05 -33.50 23.71
C ASN A 59 -9.75 -32.69 23.61
N ILE A 60 -8.59 -33.25 23.97
CA ILE A 60 -7.30 -32.56 23.92
C ILE A 60 -6.57 -32.90 22.61
N TYR A 61 -6.05 -31.85 21.97
CA TYR A 61 -5.27 -31.94 20.74
C TYR A 61 -3.94 -31.22 20.91
N VAL A 62 -2.89 -31.74 20.27
CA VAL A 62 -1.52 -31.24 20.37
C VAL A 62 -1.04 -30.84 18.98
N ASN A 63 -0.49 -29.65 18.82
CA ASN A 63 0.08 -29.22 17.53
C ASN A 63 1.51 -29.72 17.32
N LEU A 64 2.05 -29.43 16.14
CA LEU A 64 3.43 -29.79 15.76
C LEU A 64 4.52 -28.96 16.49
N CYS A 65 4.12 -28.10 17.43
CA CYS A 65 4.97 -27.30 18.30
C CYS A 65 4.78 -27.69 19.78
N ASP A 66 4.19 -28.85 20.06
CA ASP A 66 3.91 -29.38 21.41
C ASP A 66 2.99 -28.50 22.28
N GLN A 67 2.20 -27.63 21.65
CA GLN A 67 1.19 -26.82 22.33
C GLN A 67 -0.16 -27.55 22.31
N CYS A 68 -0.92 -27.42 23.39
CA CYS A 68 -2.16 -28.14 23.63
C CYS A 68 -3.36 -27.21 23.56
N ILE A 69 -4.41 -27.68 22.91
CA ILE A 69 -5.74 -27.07 22.93
C ILE A 69 -6.77 -28.09 23.39
N GLU A 70 -7.86 -27.61 23.97
CA GLU A 70 -9.07 -28.39 24.20
C GLU A 70 -10.17 -27.93 23.27
N ILE A 71 -10.88 -28.88 22.64
CA ILE A 71 -11.97 -28.59 21.70
C ILE A 71 -13.25 -29.18 22.25
N ASP A 72 -14.26 -28.33 22.46
CA ASP A 72 -15.62 -28.78 22.80
C ASP A 72 -16.56 -28.69 21.57
N THR A 73 -17.88 -28.61 21.78
CA THR A 73 -18.85 -28.56 20.67
C THR A 73 -18.94 -27.19 19.99
N LYS A 74 -18.50 -26.11 20.63
CA LYS A 74 -18.67 -24.73 20.16
C LYS A 74 -17.40 -23.90 20.19
N CYS A 75 -16.40 -24.28 20.97
CA CYS A 75 -15.24 -23.48 21.29
C CYS A 75 -13.94 -24.30 21.27
N VAL A 76 -12.85 -23.60 21.04
CA VAL A 76 -11.47 -24.07 21.19
C VAL A 76 -10.81 -23.27 22.30
N TYR A 77 -10.18 -23.96 23.23
CA TYR A 77 -9.50 -23.37 24.38
C TYR A 77 -8.00 -23.59 24.22
N THR A 78 -7.20 -22.53 24.28
CA THR A 78 -5.74 -22.68 24.38
C THR A 78 -5.35 -23.06 25.81
N ASN A 79 -4.50 -24.09 25.92
CA ASN A 79 -4.04 -24.64 27.19
C ASN A 79 -2.49 -24.59 27.23
N TYR A 80 -1.86 -25.71 27.53
CA TYR A 80 -0.42 -25.84 27.74
C TYR A 80 0.41 -25.39 26.52
N GLY A 81 1.47 -24.62 26.75
CA GLY A 81 2.41 -24.19 25.70
C GLY A 81 2.05 -22.90 24.98
N TYR A 82 0.92 -22.27 25.31
CA TYR A 82 0.50 -20.96 24.81
C TYR A 82 0.89 -19.85 25.80
N GLU A 83 1.29 -18.68 25.31
CA GLU A 83 1.57 -17.51 26.16
C GLU A 83 0.30 -16.93 26.80
N GLU A 84 -0.85 -17.10 26.13
CA GLU A 84 -2.15 -16.60 26.57
C GLU A 84 -3.23 -17.69 26.51
N ASN A 85 -4.10 -17.72 27.52
CA ASN A 85 -5.32 -18.52 27.50
C ASN A 85 -6.41 -17.79 26.72
N ARG A 86 -6.90 -18.40 25.64
CA ARG A 86 -7.89 -17.87 24.71
C ARG A 86 -9.03 -18.85 24.54
N ILE A 87 -10.21 -18.30 24.29
CA ILE A 87 -11.41 -19.02 23.92
C ILE A 87 -11.76 -18.56 22.50
N CYS A 88 -11.73 -19.47 21.55
CA CYS A 88 -12.01 -19.20 20.15
C CYS A 88 -13.29 -19.92 19.75
N ASP A 89 -14.28 -19.20 19.23
CA ASP A 89 -15.55 -19.77 18.79
C ASP A 89 -15.35 -20.53 17.47
N ILE A 90 -15.92 -21.74 17.39
CA ILE A 90 -15.96 -22.56 16.19
C ILE A 90 -17.08 -22.03 15.30
N ILE A 91 -16.71 -21.45 14.16
CA ILE A 91 -17.64 -20.91 13.18
C ILE A 91 -18.18 -22.01 12.28
N LYS A 92 -17.28 -22.91 11.85
CA LYS A 92 -17.59 -23.94 10.87
C LYS A 92 -16.66 -25.13 11.02
N ILE A 93 -17.18 -26.33 10.81
CA ILE A 93 -16.38 -27.55 10.69
C ILE A 93 -16.65 -28.16 9.32
N GLU A 94 -15.58 -28.48 8.60
CA GLU A 94 -15.66 -29.14 7.30
C GLU A 94 -14.85 -30.43 7.28
N THR A 95 -15.41 -31.45 6.64
CA THR A 95 -14.72 -32.68 6.26
C THR A 95 -14.63 -32.69 4.75
N ASN A 96 -13.41 -32.65 4.21
CA ASN A 96 -13.21 -32.65 2.77
C ASN A 96 -12.27 -33.82 2.40
N PRO A 97 -12.74 -34.78 1.59
CA PRO A 97 -11.96 -35.97 1.25
C PRO A 97 -10.71 -35.67 0.41
N ASN A 98 -10.63 -34.49 -0.20
CA ASN A 98 -9.50 -34.08 -1.02
C ASN A 98 -8.30 -33.58 -0.20
N TYR A 99 -8.45 -33.39 1.11
CA TYR A 99 -7.34 -33.01 1.98
C TYR A 99 -6.88 -34.15 2.88
N ASN A 100 -5.60 -34.13 3.27
CA ASN A 100 -4.99 -35.10 4.18
C ASN A 100 -5.45 -34.92 5.65
N PHE A 101 -6.37 -33.99 5.92
CA PHE A 101 -6.90 -33.72 7.25
C PHE A 101 -8.15 -34.55 7.57
N PHE A 102 -8.28 -34.94 8.84
CA PHE A 102 -9.50 -35.49 9.41
C PHE A 102 -10.64 -34.47 9.34
N LYS A 103 -10.38 -33.24 9.78
CA LYS A 103 -11.33 -32.12 9.81
C LYS A 103 -10.60 -30.79 9.66
N ILE A 104 -11.27 -29.84 9.03
CA ILE A 104 -10.90 -28.42 8.99
C ILE A 104 -11.87 -27.69 9.90
N ILE A 105 -11.35 -26.98 10.90
CA ILE A 105 -12.15 -26.24 11.89
C ILE A 105 -11.86 -24.76 11.72
N PHE A 106 -12.89 -23.98 11.41
CA PHE A 106 -12.79 -22.53 11.30
C PHE A 106 -13.10 -21.89 12.64
N ILE A 107 -12.22 -21.01 13.11
CA ILE A 107 -12.36 -20.29 14.38
C ILE A 107 -12.44 -18.78 14.15
N ASN A 108 -13.09 -18.05 15.05
CA ASN A 108 -13.27 -16.59 14.92
C ASN A 108 -11.95 -15.81 14.99
N ILE A 109 -11.06 -16.16 15.93
CA ILE A 109 -9.80 -15.46 16.19
C ILE A 109 -8.61 -16.43 16.18
N PRO A 110 -7.38 -15.98 15.90
CA PRO A 110 -6.18 -16.81 16.00
C PRO A 110 -5.88 -17.22 17.45
N LEU A 111 -5.24 -18.38 17.60
CA LEU A 111 -4.86 -18.96 18.89
C LEU A 111 -3.78 -18.13 19.63
N GLU A 112 -3.02 -17.30 18.93
CA GLU A 112 -1.96 -16.43 19.46
C GLU A 112 -1.91 -15.09 18.68
N GLY A 113 -1.25 -14.07 19.26
CA GLY A 113 -1.01 -12.76 18.62
C GLY A 113 -2.02 -11.66 18.98
N ASP A 114 -1.66 -10.38 18.87
CA ASP A 114 -2.41 -9.24 19.41
C ASP A 114 -3.94 -9.32 19.21
N LYS A 115 -4.71 -9.09 20.28
CA LYS A 115 -6.17 -9.10 20.24
C LYS A 115 -6.65 -8.15 19.14
N TYR A 116 -7.43 -8.69 18.22
CA TYR A 116 -8.16 -7.88 17.25
C TYR A 116 -9.15 -7.02 18.03
N GLU A 117 -8.93 -5.70 18.10
CA GLU A 117 -9.87 -4.80 18.76
C GLU A 117 -11.19 -4.80 17.99
N GLU A 118 -12.24 -5.35 18.60
CA GLU A 118 -13.64 -5.34 18.13
C GLU A 118 -14.30 -3.95 18.07
N ASN A 119 -13.53 -2.86 18.19
CA ASN A 119 -14.05 -1.49 18.19
C ASN A 119 -14.26 -0.92 16.78
N ILE A 120 -14.91 -1.68 15.89
CA ILE A 120 -15.68 -1.11 14.78
C ILE A 120 -17.16 -1.23 15.16
N SER A 121 -17.51 -0.70 16.33
CA SER A 121 -18.89 -0.36 16.62
C SER A 121 -19.35 0.68 15.61
N THR A 122 -20.48 0.39 14.98
CA THR A 122 -21.32 1.16 14.06
C THR A 122 -21.71 2.56 14.56
N ASN A 123 -20.73 3.40 14.89
CA ASN A 123 -20.90 4.83 15.07
C ASN A 123 -20.26 5.52 13.88
N SER A 124 -21.13 5.92 12.93
CA SER A 124 -20.92 7.03 12.00
C SER A 124 -19.47 7.47 11.88
N ILE A 125 -18.68 6.76 11.07
CA ILE A 125 -17.34 7.22 10.74
C ILE A 125 -17.53 8.43 9.82
N SER A 126 -17.65 9.61 10.43
CA SER A 126 -17.34 10.86 9.76
C SER A 126 -15.84 10.85 9.48
N TYR A 127 -15.43 10.10 8.45
CA TYR A 127 -14.16 10.34 7.81
C TYR A 127 -14.18 11.81 7.39
N ASN A 128 -13.23 12.57 7.93
CA ASN A 128 -13.18 14.00 7.76
C ASN A 128 -13.23 14.34 6.26
N ASN A 129 -14.23 15.13 5.89
CA ASN A 129 -14.59 15.51 4.51
C ASN A 129 -13.48 16.40 3.87
N ASN A 130 -12.29 15.88 3.64
CA ASN A 130 -11.33 16.52 2.74
C ASN A 130 -11.67 16.26 1.25
N SER A 131 -12.72 15.49 0.96
CA SER A 131 -13.23 15.26 -0.41
C SER A 131 -14.07 16.42 -0.98
N SER A 132 -13.99 17.63 -0.41
CA SER A 132 -14.81 18.78 -0.82
C SER A 132 -14.50 19.22 -2.26
N LYS A 133 -13.28 19.01 -2.74
CA LYS A 133 -12.79 19.48 -4.05
C LYS A 133 -13.59 18.92 -5.25
N TYR A 134 -14.09 17.70 -5.15
CA TYR A 134 -14.79 17.01 -6.25
C TYR A 134 -16.28 16.78 -5.98
N LYS A 135 -16.78 17.20 -4.81
CA LYS A 135 -18.11 16.86 -4.32
C LYS A 135 -19.22 17.36 -5.24
N ASN A 136 -19.06 18.56 -5.81
CA ASN A 136 -20.07 19.17 -6.69
C ASN A 136 -20.16 18.45 -8.04
N GLU A 137 -19.02 18.15 -8.67
CA GLU A 137 -18.94 17.44 -9.95
C GLU A 137 -19.49 16.02 -9.83
N ILE A 138 -19.21 15.36 -8.71
CA ILE A 138 -19.67 14.00 -8.42
C ILE A 138 -21.16 13.98 -8.06
N ASN A 139 -21.65 14.98 -7.33
CA ASN A 139 -23.08 15.12 -7.08
C ASN A 139 -23.84 15.37 -8.39
N LEU A 140 -23.31 16.18 -9.31
CA LEU A 140 -23.88 16.37 -10.64
C LEU A 140 -23.86 15.06 -11.44
N PHE A 141 -22.77 14.30 -11.38
CA PHE A 141 -22.68 12.99 -12.04
C PHE A 141 -23.73 12.00 -11.53
N PHE A 142 -23.90 11.90 -10.21
CA PHE A 142 -24.85 10.97 -9.60
C PHE A 142 -26.30 11.47 -9.57
N SER A 143 -26.55 12.75 -9.88
CA SER A 143 -27.89 13.35 -9.85
C SER A 143 -28.92 12.61 -10.73
N LYS A 144 -28.45 11.90 -11.76
CA LYS A 144 -29.29 11.18 -12.70
C LYS A 144 -29.39 9.66 -12.45
N ASN A 145 -28.56 9.09 -11.57
CA ASN A 145 -28.53 7.64 -11.35
C ASN A 145 -28.03 7.30 -9.93
N GLN A 146 -28.99 7.05 -9.05
CA GLN A 146 -28.76 6.73 -7.65
C GLN A 146 -28.09 5.35 -7.47
N THR A 147 -28.34 4.39 -8.37
CA THR A 147 -27.76 3.04 -8.33
C THR A 147 -26.24 3.07 -8.46
N SER A 148 -25.71 3.88 -9.38
CA SER A 148 -24.26 4.06 -9.55
C SER A 148 -23.61 4.63 -8.28
N LYS A 149 -24.31 5.56 -7.62
CA LYS A 149 -23.85 6.20 -6.38
C LYS A 149 -23.78 5.18 -5.24
N GLU A 150 -24.86 4.44 -5.02
CA GLU A 150 -24.95 3.41 -3.98
C GLU A 150 -23.90 2.31 -4.19
N TYR A 151 -23.71 1.88 -5.44
CA TYR A 151 -22.65 0.94 -5.80
C TYR A 151 -21.26 1.45 -5.41
N LEU A 152 -20.91 2.69 -5.78
CA LEU A 152 -19.61 3.27 -5.44
C LEU A 152 -19.40 3.27 -3.92
N TYR A 153 -20.32 3.84 -3.15
CA TYR A 153 -20.17 3.92 -1.69
C TYR A 153 -20.16 2.55 -1.02
N ALA A 154 -20.95 1.59 -1.51
CA ALA A 154 -20.90 0.21 -1.03
C ALA A 154 -19.52 -0.42 -1.28
N GLN A 155 -18.94 -0.22 -2.47
CA GLN A 155 -17.60 -0.71 -2.79
C GLN A 155 -16.51 -0.02 -1.96
N LEU A 156 -16.61 1.29 -1.71
CA LEU A 156 -15.66 2.01 -0.85
C LEU A 156 -15.72 1.53 0.60
N SER A 157 -16.93 1.35 1.14
CA SER A 157 -17.15 0.82 2.49
C SER A 157 -16.63 -0.63 2.60
N GLN A 158 -16.92 -1.47 1.60
CA GLN A 158 -16.39 -2.81 1.52
C GLN A 158 -14.85 -2.80 1.43
N PHE A 159 -14.26 -1.87 0.68
CA PHE A 159 -12.81 -1.74 0.59
C PHE A 159 -12.21 -1.46 1.96
N VAL A 160 -12.70 -0.45 2.67
CA VAL A 160 -12.17 -0.09 4.01
C VAL A 160 -12.37 -1.20 5.03
N SER A 161 -13.48 -1.95 4.96
CA SER A 161 -13.79 -3.00 5.93
C SER A 161 -13.14 -4.36 5.66
N SER A 162 -12.80 -4.67 4.41
CA SER A 162 -12.39 -6.04 4.03
C SER A 162 -11.11 -6.13 3.21
N TYR A 163 -10.63 -5.03 2.64
CA TYR A 163 -9.47 -5.08 1.74
C TYR A 163 -8.16 -5.16 2.52
N ILE A 164 -7.33 -6.14 2.16
CA ILE A 164 -6.03 -6.38 2.81
C ILE A 164 -4.93 -5.73 1.98
N ILE A 165 -4.17 -4.82 2.57
CA ILE A 165 -3.01 -4.19 1.93
C ILE A 165 -1.74 -4.97 2.31
N VAL A 166 -1.22 -5.72 1.36
CA VAL A 166 0.01 -6.53 1.52
C VAL A 166 1.20 -5.75 0.96
N LYS A 167 2.29 -5.69 1.73
CA LYS A 167 3.54 -5.06 1.32
C LYS A 167 4.08 -5.72 0.04
N GLY A 168 4.40 -4.92 -0.98
CA GLY A 168 4.89 -5.38 -2.29
C GLY A 168 3.79 -5.74 -3.29
N TYR A 169 2.51 -5.65 -2.89
CA TYR A 169 1.34 -5.91 -3.75
C TYR A 169 0.43 -4.68 -3.86
N GLU A 170 0.96 -3.48 -3.60
CA GLU A 170 0.19 -2.25 -3.58
C GLU A 170 -0.42 -1.92 -4.94
N ASN A 171 0.17 -2.36 -6.04
CA ASN A 171 -0.41 -2.15 -7.37
C ASN A 171 -1.80 -2.77 -7.56
N TYR A 172 -2.14 -3.82 -6.80
CA TYR A 172 -3.49 -4.39 -6.77
C TYR A 172 -4.52 -3.45 -6.16
N ILE A 173 -4.11 -2.51 -5.28
CA ILE A 173 -4.97 -1.44 -4.78
C ILE A 173 -5.39 -0.55 -5.94
N GLY A 174 -4.43 -0.10 -6.75
CA GLY A 174 -4.70 0.70 -7.93
C GLY A 174 -5.61 -0.02 -8.93
N LYS A 175 -5.37 -1.32 -9.18
CA LYS A 175 -6.25 -2.16 -10.03
C LYS A 175 -7.68 -2.22 -9.48
N LYS A 176 -7.82 -2.41 -8.17
CA LYS A 176 -9.13 -2.47 -7.50
C LYS A 176 -9.86 -1.13 -7.59
N ILE A 177 -9.16 -0.01 -7.37
CA ILE A 177 -9.72 1.35 -7.50
C ILE A 177 -10.22 1.60 -8.93
N VAL A 178 -9.39 1.31 -9.94
CA VAL A 178 -9.77 1.48 -11.35
C VAL A 178 -10.97 0.60 -11.69
N ASN A 179 -11.01 -0.64 -11.23
CA ASN A 179 -12.15 -1.52 -11.44
C ASN A 179 -13.43 -0.99 -10.77
N ILE A 180 -13.37 -0.49 -9.52
CA ILE A 180 -14.53 0.13 -8.85
C ILE A 180 -15.07 1.30 -9.70
N VAL A 181 -14.18 2.16 -10.20
CA VAL A 181 -14.57 3.30 -11.04
C VAL A 181 -15.15 2.85 -12.37
N ASP A 182 -14.53 1.89 -13.06
CA ASP A 182 -15.00 1.39 -14.35
C ASP A 182 -16.39 0.73 -14.23
N GLN A 183 -16.65 -0.03 -13.16
CA GLN A 183 -17.98 -0.59 -12.91
C GLN A 183 -19.00 0.51 -12.57
N THR A 184 -18.60 1.53 -11.80
CA THR A 184 -19.45 2.69 -11.49
C THR A 184 -19.86 3.43 -12.78
N ILE A 185 -18.92 3.63 -13.71
CA ILE A 185 -19.21 4.28 -15.00
C ILE A 185 -20.12 3.41 -15.88
N LYS A 186 -19.91 2.09 -15.92
CA LYS A 186 -20.76 1.17 -16.68
C LYS A 186 -22.22 1.21 -16.23
N LEU A 187 -22.46 1.29 -14.92
CA LEU A 187 -23.80 1.44 -14.36
C LEU A 187 -24.47 2.77 -14.75
N GLN A 188 -23.67 3.81 -15.04
CA GLN A 188 -24.15 5.09 -15.54
C GLN A 188 -24.50 5.05 -17.03
N THR A 189 -23.68 4.40 -17.87
CA THR A 189 -23.84 4.41 -19.34
C THR A 189 -25.09 3.69 -19.86
N ASN A 190 -25.80 2.96 -19.00
CA ASN A 190 -27.15 2.46 -19.31
C ASN A 190 -28.21 3.59 -19.34
N SER A 191 -27.86 4.81 -18.92
CA SER A 191 -28.65 6.03 -19.08
C SER A 191 -27.99 6.94 -20.14
N ASN A 192 -28.77 7.37 -21.13
CA ASN A 192 -28.37 7.89 -22.46
C ASN A 192 -27.53 9.19 -22.53
N ASP A 193 -26.82 9.62 -21.47
CA ASP A 193 -26.14 10.92 -21.46
C ASP A 193 -24.62 10.81 -21.64
N ARG A 194 -24.16 11.25 -22.82
CA ARG A 194 -22.76 11.42 -23.21
C ARG A 194 -22.09 12.61 -22.52
N ILE A 195 -22.05 12.65 -21.19
CA ILE A 195 -21.19 13.61 -20.48
C ILE A 195 -19.75 13.06 -20.52
N SER A 196 -19.00 13.46 -21.55
CA SER A 196 -17.54 13.29 -21.75
C SER A 196 -16.85 12.23 -20.86
N GLY A 197 -16.92 10.96 -21.24
CA GLY A 197 -16.51 9.82 -20.41
C GLY A 197 -15.07 9.84 -19.85
N LYS A 198 -14.12 10.55 -20.48
CA LYS A 198 -12.73 10.65 -19.99
C LYS A 198 -12.56 11.59 -18.80
N ASN A 199 -13.21 12.76 -18.80
CA ASN A 199 -13.08 13.72 -17.69
C ASN A 199 -13.71 13.18 -16.41
N ILE A 200 -14.84 12.50 -16.52
CA ILE A 200 -15.52 11.96 -15.34
C ILE A 200 -14.80 10.76 -14.74
N LYS A 201 -14.18 9.90 -15.55
CA LYS A 201 -13.35 8.79 -15.06
C LYS A 201 -12.23 9.30 -14.17
N ASN A 202 -11.50 10.32 -14.64
CA ASN A 202 -10.41 10.92 -13.86
C ASN A 202 -10.91 11.54 -12.56
N ILE A 203 -12.04 12.24 -12.57
CA ILE A 203 -12.66 12.81 -11.37
C ILE A 203 -13.03 11.71 -10.36
N LEU A 204 -13.65 10.61 -10.82
CA LEU A 204 -14.02 9.49 -9.96
C LEU A 204 -12.81 8.75 -9.38
N ILE A 205 -11.72 8.60 -10.15
CA ILE A 205 -10.47 8.02 -9.64
C ILE A 205 -9.88 8.93 -8.55
N LYS A 206 -9.75 10.24 -8.81
CA LYS A 206 -9.25 11.22 -7.83
C LYS A 206 -10.05 11.18 -6.54
N TYR A 207 -11.37 11.17 -6.65
CA TYR A 207 -12.26 11.08 -5.50
C TYR A 207 -12.12 9.77 -4.74
N THR A 208 -12.02 8.64 -5.44
CA THR A 208 -11.85 7.32 -4.83
C THR A 208 -10.54 7.24 -4.05
N TYR A 209 -9.43 7.71 -4.62
CA TYR A 209 -8.16 7.81 -3.89
C TYR A 209 -8.28 8.73 -2.67
N SER A 210 -8.87 9.92 -2.85
CA SER A 210 -9.07 10.88 -1.75
C SER A 210 -9.89 10.28 -0.60
N HIS A 211 -10.95 9.52 -0.92
CA HIS A 211 -11.82 8.88 0.07
C HIS A 211 -11.13 7.71 0.78
N LEU A 212 -10.28 6.96 0.09
CA LEU A 212 -9.55 5.82 0.66
C LEU A 212 -8.19 6.22 1.25
N TYR A 213 -7.81 7.50 1.15
CA TYR A 213 -6.47 7.98 1.48
C TYR A 213 -6.07 7.62 2.90
N ASP A 214 -6.86 7.97 3.91
CA ASP A 214 -6.48 7.75 5.31
C ASP A 214 -6.23 6.26 5.61
N PHE A 215 -7.05 5.38 5.04
CA PHE A 215 -6.90 3.93 5.15
C PHE A 215 -5.62 3.43 4.46
N ILE A 216 -5.42 3.79 3.19
CA ILE A 216 -4.26 3.38 2.40
C ILE A 216 -2.97 3.96 3.01
N TRP A 217 -2.94 5.26 3.25
CA TRP A 217 -1.78 6.02 3.71
C TRP A 217 -1.27 5.56 5.07
N LYS A 218 -2.18 5.33 6.04
CA LYS A 218 -1.83 4.77 7.35
C LYS A 218 -1.07 3.45 7.20
N GLN A 219 -1.53 2.59 6.29
CA GLN A 219 -0.89 1.29 6.08
C GLN A 219 0.44 1.39 5.33
N LEU A 220 0.57 2.29 4.35
CA LEU A 220 1.84 2.53 3.67
C LEU A 220 2.93 2.99 4.63
N ILE A 221 2.62 3.98 5.47
CA ILE A 221 3.58 4.46 6.48
C ILE A 221 4.03 3.30 7.36
N LYS A 222 3.10 2.47 7.85
CA LYS A 222 3.42 1.30 8.69
C LYS A 222 4.30 0.28 7.95
N ASN A 223 3.94 -0.09 6.72
CA ASN A 223 4.66 -1.11 5.93
C ASN A 223 6.12 -0.70 5.61
N TYR A 224 6.38 0.60 5.48
CA TYR A 224 7.67 1.14 5.02
C TYR A 224 8.43 1.93 6.09
N GLN A 225 7.93 2.00 7.33
CA GLN A 225 8.51 2.76 8.43
C GLN A 225 10.02 2.50 8.63
N ASN A 226 10.44 1.23 8.61
CA ASN A 226 11.86 0.88 8.81
C ASN A 226 12.78 1.40 7.69
N ILE A 227 12.29 1.41 6.45
CA ILE A 227 13.05 1.91 5.30
C ILE A 227 13.05 3.44 5.36
N GLU A 228 11.90 4.03 5.67
CA GLU A 228 11.73 5.48 5.82
C GLU A 228 12.68 6.03 6.88
N LEU A 229 12.78 5.41 8.06
CA LEU A 229 13.70 5.83 9.13
C LEU A 229 15.17 5.86 8.68
N LYS A 230 15.59 4.91 7.83
CA LYS A 230 16.96 4.89 7.28
C LYS A 230 17.17 6.03 6.29
N ILE A 231 16.20 6.28 5.43
CA ILE A 231 16.26 7.35 4.42
C ILE A 231 16.23 8.73 5.08
N GLN A 232 15.43 8.91 6.13
CA GLN A 232 15.37 10.18 6.87
C GLN A 232 16.73 10.56 7.47
N LYS A 233 17.51 9.60 7.97
CA LYS A 233 18.90 9.85 8.43
C LYS A 233 19.80 10.33 7.29
N LYS A 234 19.63 9.80 6.08
CA LYS A 234 20.40 10.18 4.89
C LYS A 234 20.00 11.55 4.38
N ILE A 235 18.70 11.85 4.36
CA ILE A 235 18.17 13.19 4.09
C ILE A 235 18.76 14.20 5.06
N GLU A 236 18.79 13.88 6.36
CA GLU A 236 19.37 14.75 7.38
C GLU A 236 20.87 14.95 7.19
N TYR A 237 21.61 13.90 6.82
CA TYR A 237 23.03 14.00 6.50
C TYR A 237 23.28 14.96 5.32
N LEU A 238 22.62 14.75 4.18
CA LEU A 238 22.76 15.60 2.99
C LEU A 238 22.34 17.04 3.25
N ARG A 239 21.30 17.25 4.06
CA ARG A 239 20.83 18.61 4.41
C ARG A 239 21.94 19.47 5.04
N LYS A 240 22.87 18.86 5.78
CA LYS A 240 23.98 19.59 6.43
C LYS A 240 24.99 20.15 5.43
N ASP A 241 25.12 19.53 4.26
CA ASP A 241 26.07 19.94 3.23
C ASP A 241 25.52 19.74 1.80
N ILE A 242 24.47 20.49 1.47
CA ILE A 242 23.88 20.47 0.12
C ILE A 242 24.87 21.02 -0.92
N ASN A 243 25.64 22.05 -0.59
CA ASN A 243 26.60 22.65 -1.52
C ASN A 243 27.76 21.70 -1.84
N GLY A 244 28.30 21.00 -0.83
CA GLY A 244 29.30 19.95 -1.04
C GLY A 244 28.75 18.84 -1.93
N PHE A 245 27.54 18.35 -1.62
CA PHE A 245 26.86 17.37 -2.48
C PHE A 245 26.71 17.83 -3.93
N LEU A 246 26.24 19.07 -4.15
CA LEU A 246 26.13 19.64 -5.50
C LEU A 246 27.48 19.79 -6.19
N ALA A 247 28.55 20.07 -5.46
CA ALA A 247 29.89 20.13 -6.02
C ALA A 247 30.39 18.75 -6.47
N ASP A 248 30.16 17.71 -5.68
CA ASP A 248 30.56 16.33 -5.98
C ASP A 248 29.89 15.78 -7.24
N VAL A 249 28.65 16.20 -7.52
CA VAL A 249 27.90 15.83 -8.73
C VAL A 249 28.09 16.83 -9.89
N ASN A 250 29.12 17.68 -9.83
CA ASN A 250 29.46 18.70 -10.84
C ASN A 250 28.40 19.80 -11.07
N LEU A 251 27.54 20.08 -10.11
CA LEU A 251 26.48 21.10 -10.16
C LEU A 251 26.73 22.30 -9.22
N LYS A 252 28.00 22.58 -8.88
CA LYS A 252 28.42 23.61 -7.92
C LYS A 252 27.89 25.04 -8.16
N HIS A 253 27.47 25.38 -9.38
CA HIS A 253 26.97 26.72 -9.73
C HIS A 253 25.45 26.85 -9.57
N ILE A 254 24.73 25.77 -9.24
CA ILE A 254 23.33 25.85 -8.84
C ILE A 254 23.27 26.48 -7.45
N ASN A 255 22.70 27.68 -7.38
CA ASN A 255 22.57 28.42 -6.14
C ASN A 255 21.68 27.67 -5.14
N MET A 256 22.06 27.72 -3.86
CA MET A 256 21.25 27.25 -2.75
C MET A 256 19.81 27.79 -2.82
N PHE A 257 19.61 29.07 -3.13
CA PHE A 257 18.28 29.67 -3.28
C PHE A 257 17.36 28.90 -4.26
N HIS A 258 17.93 28.39 -5.35
CA HIS A 258 17.17 27.56 -6.30
C HIS A 258 16.73 26.24 -5.67
N ILE A 259 17.60 25.61 -4.87
CA ILE A 259 17.27 24.39 -4.11
C ILE A 259 16.21 24.67 -3.05
N GLU A 260 16.28 25.80 -2.35
CA GLU A 260 15.26 26.20 -1.37
C GLU A 260 13.89 26.36 -2.02
N ALA A 261 13.82 27.09 -3.14
CA ALA A 261 12.59 27.26 -3.90
C ALA A 261 12.02 25.91 -4.37
N LEU A 262 12.86 25.04 -4.96
CA LEU A 262 12.44 23.71 -5.37
C LEU A 262 11.94 22.88 -4.18
N SER A 263 12.65 22.91 -3.04
CA SER A 263 12.26 22.17 -1.85
C SER A 263 10.88 22.57 -1.33
N PHE A 264 10.53 23.86 -1.42
CA PHE A 264 9.22 24.36 -1.04
C PHE A 264 8.11 23.76 -1.90
N HIS A 265 8.34 23.63 -3.21
CA HIS A 265 7.41 23.00 -4.13
C HIS A 265 7.32 21.48 -3.92
N VAL A 266 8.46 20.79 -3.77
CA VAL A 266 8.48 19.33 -3.56
C VAL A 266 7.77 18.96 -2.26
N LYS A 267 7.95 19.75 -1.19
CA LYS A 267 7.30 19.52 0.10
C LYS A 267 5.77 19.60 0.05
N GLN A 268 5.18 20.25 -0.95
CA GLN A 268 3.72 20.26 -1.13
C GLN A 268 3.16 18.85 -1.36
N ILE A 269 3.98 17.89 -1.79
CA ILE A 269 3.57 16.48 -1.98
C ILE A 269 2.99 15.86 -0.69
N GLU A 270 3.42 16.33 0.49
CA GLU A 270 2.93 15.87 1.79
C GLU A 270 1.47 16.24 2.04
N LYS A 271 0.97 17.30 1.38
CA LYS A 271 -0.41 17.79 1.53
C LYS A 271 -1.41 17.10 0.61
N CYS A 272 -0.94 16.36 -0.39
CA CYS A 272 -1.80 15.74 -1.40
C CYS A 272 -2.38 14.41 -0.90
N VAL A 273 -3.68 14.23 -1.09
CA VAL A 273 -4.41 12.99 -0.74
C VAL A 273 -4.59 12.05 -1.94
N ASP A 274 -4.47 12.54 -3.16
CA ASP A 274 -4.57 11.73 -4.38
C ASP A 274 -3.26 11.73 -5.18
N PRO A 275 -2.99 10.66 -5.97
CA PRO A 275 -1.78 10.57 -6.78
C PRO A 275 -1.69 11.59 -7.93
N PHE A 276 -2.82 12.09 -8.45
CA PHE A 276 -2.80 13.03 -9.57
C PHE A 276 -2.27 14.39 -9.17
N ASP A 277 -2.69 14.90 -8.02
CA ASP A 277 -2.19 16.18 -7.50
C ASP A 277 -0.68 16.07 -7.19
N LYS A 278 -0.20 14.91 -6.69
CA LYS A 278 1.23 14.65 -6.52
C LYS A 278 2.00 14.67 -7.84
N ILE A 279 1.46 14.02 -8.88
CA ILE A 279 1.99 14.07 -10.24
C ILE A 279 2.11 15.51 -10.75
N THR A 280 1.06 16.31 -10.57
CA THR A 280 1.02 17.69 -11.06
C THR A 280 2.10 18.54 -10.39
N ILE A 281 2.36 18.30 -9.10
CA ILE A 281 3.48 18.92 -8.38
C ILE A 281 4.82 18.51 -9.01
N LEU A 282 5.02 17.22 -9.31
CA LEU A 282 6.25 16.72 -9.93
C LEU A 282 6.46 17.31 -11.33
N ASP A 283 5.41 17.41 -12.15
CA ASP A 283 5.46 18.06 -13.47
C ASP A 283 5.92 19.52 -13.35
N ASN A 284 5.34 20.28 -12.41
CA ASN A 284 5.74 21.67 -12.17
C ASN A 284 7.20 21.76 -11.70
N ILE A 285 7.65 20.85 -10.84
CA ILE A 285 9.05 20.79 -10.38
C ILE A 285 9.98 20.54 -11.57
N SER A 286 9.61 19.67 -12.51
CA SER A 286 10.44 19.41 -13.69
C SER A 286 10.65 20.67 -14.54
N GLN A 287 9.60 21.47 -14.72
CA GLN A 287 9.66 22.73 -15.46
C GLN A 287 10.55 23.74 -14.74
N LEU A 288 10.37 23.88 -13.42
CA LEU A 288 11.20 24.75 -12.59
C LEU A 288 12.69 24.36 -12.64
N ILE A 289 13.02 23.06 -12.62
CA ILE A 289 14.42 22.61 -12.74
C ILE A 289 14.99 22.99 -14.11
N CYS A 290 14.24 22.80 -15.20
CA CYS A 290 14.67 23.21 -16.53
C CYS A 290 14.91 24.72 -16.64
N GLU A 291 14.07 25.54 -16.00
CA GLU A 291 14.24 27.00 -15.92
C GLU A 291 15.47 27.39 -15.10
N ILE A 292 15.71 26.71 -13.96
CA ILE A 292 16.89 26.91 -13.11
C ILE A 292 18.17 26.57 -13.89
N ILE A 293 18.21 25.44 -14.59
CA ILE A 293 19.38 25.06 -15.40
C ILE A 293 19.58 26.05 -16.55
N SER A 294 18.50 26.44 -17.23
CA SER A 294 18.57 27.39 -18.36
C SER A 294 19.08 28.76 -17.94
N SER A 295 18.59 29.31 -16.82
CA SER A 295 19.04 30.58 -16.27
C SER A 295 20.49 30.50 -15.79
N THR A 296 20.85 29.45 -15.06
CA THR A 296 22.23 29.20 -14.62
C THR A 296 23.19 29.11 -15.82
N ASN A 297 22.79 28.42 -16.88
CA ASN A 297 23.58 28.30 -18.10
C ASN A 297 23.78 29.63 -18.83
N GLN A 298 22.80 30.54 -18.79
CA GLN A 298 22.97 31.88 -19.36
C GLN A 298 24.07 32.66 -18.64
N ASP A 299 24.13 32.56 -17.31
CA ASP A 299 25.15 33.23 -16.51
C ASP A 299 26.53 32.57 -16.65
N LEU A 300 26.59 31.23 -16.73
CA LEU A 300 27.84 30.50 -17.01
C LEU A 300 28.41 30.85 -18.38
N LYS A 301 27.56 31.01 -19.41
CA LYS A 301 27.99 31.47 -20.74
C LYS A 301 28.61 32.86 -20.70
N LYS A 302 28.01 33.80 -19.95
CA LYS A 302 28.59 35.15 -19.76
C LYS A 302 29.97 35.08 -19.08
N GLN A 303 30.14 34.14 -18.16
CA GLN A 303 31.39 33.91 -17.43
C GLN A 303 32.41 33.03 -18.19
N LYS A 304 32.08 32.55 -19.40
CA LYS A 304 32.88 31.60 -20.20
C LYS A 304 33.22 30.28 -19.46
N ILE A 305 32.32 29.83 -18.61
CA ILE A 305 32.42 28.55 -17.90
C ILE A 305 31.60 27.49 -18.68
N ALA A 306 31.97 26.22 -18.54
CA ALA A 306 31.20 25.11 -19.09
C ALA A 306 29.76 25.12 -18.58
N ILE A 307 28.81 24.87 -19.49
CA ILE A 307 27.38 24.82 -19.18
C ILE A 307 26.95 23.42 -18.71
N TYR A 308 25.80 23.36 -18.07
CA TYR A 308 25.17 22.12 -17.65
C TYR A 308 24.25 21.58 -18.74
N ASP A 309 24.36 20.28 -19.01
CA ASP A 309 23.37 19.57 -19.82
C ASP A 309 22.17 19.16 -18.95
N ILE A 310 20.97 19.27 -19.53
CA ILE A 310 19.75 18.75 -18.93
C ILE A 310 19.70 17.26 -19.25
N ASN A 311 20.13 16.42 -18.30
CA ASN A 311 20.14 14.98 -18.41
C ASN A 311 19.53 14.34 -17.16
N SER A 312 19.34 13.01 -17.16
CA SER A 312 18.75 12.29 -16.03
C SER A 312 19.51 12.53 -14.72
N ASP A 313 20.84 12.54 -14.79
CA ASP A 313 21.70 12.58 -13.60
C ASP A 313 21.65 13.95 -12.93
N SER A 314 21.61 15.03 -13.73
CA SER A 314 21.46 16.39 -13.21
C SER A 314 20.07 16.60 -12.59
N LEU A 315 19.01 16.09 -13.23
CA LEU A 315 17.66 16.14 -12.70
C LEU A 315 17.53 15.36 -11.38
N ILE A 316 18.04 14.13 -11.33
CA ILE A 316 18.03 13.29 -10.13
C ILE A 316 18.76 14.00 -8.99
N SER A 317 19.96 14.52 -9.25
CA SER A 317 20.78 15.17 -8.22
C SER A 317 20.10 16.41 -7.63
N ILE A 318 19.51 17.25 -8.48
CA ILE A 318 18.79 18.45 -8.03
C ILE A 318 17.55 18.07 -7.19
N ILE A 319 16.82 17.02 -7.60
CA ILE A 319 15.67 16.54 -6.83
C ILE A 319 16.12 15.93 -5.48
N VAL A 320 17.22 15.17 -5.44
CA VAL A 320 17.81 14.64 -4.19
C VAL A 320 18.17 15.78 -3.24
N ALA A 321 18.81 16.85 -3.76
CA ALA A 321 19.13 18.04 -2.97
C ALA A 321 17.87 18.72 -2.44
N ALA A 322 16.84 18.90 -3.27
CA ALA A 322 15.57 19.52 -2.88
C ALA A 322 14.78 18.69 -1.85
N ILE A 323 14.71 17.36 -2.02
CA ILE A 323 14.09 16.43 -1.05
C ILE A 323 14.82 16.52 0.29
N SER A 324 16.16 16.52 0.26
CA SER A 324 16.99 16.52 1.45
C SER A 324 16.88 17.84 2.21
N TYR A 325 16.96 18.97 1.50
CA TYR A 325 16.79 20.29 2.08
C TYR A 325 15.39 20.49 2.67
N GLY A 326 14.35 20.06 1.95
CA GLY A 326 12.96 20.15 2.38
C GLY A 326 12.58 19.21 3.52
N GLN A 327 13.41 18.20 3.82
CA GLN A 327 13.16 17.14 4.80
C GLN A 327 11.80 16.48 4.62
N ILE A 328 11.54 16.01 3.40
CA ILE A 328 10.25 15.42 3.06
C ILE A 328 10.09 14.11 3.81
N LYS A 329 8.96 13.95 4.50
CA LYS A 329 8.60 12.78 5.30
C LYS A 329 7.85 11.76 4.46
N ASN A 330 7.99 10.48 4.81
CA ASN A 330 7.28 9.37 4.19
C ASN A 330 7.49 9.32 2.66
N ILE A 331 8.71 9.65 2.20
CA ILE A 331 9.03 9.78 0.78
C ILE A 331 8.82 8.45 0.03
N ILE A 332 9.09 7.32 0.69
CA ILE A 332 8.83 5.98 0.14
C ILE A 332 7.33 5.75 -0.04
N SER A 333 6.52 6.12 0.96
CA SER A 333 5.07 5.99 0.87
C SER A 333 4.50 6.88 -0.25
N HIS A 334 5.05 8.08 -0.44
CA HIS A 334 4.68 8.95 -1.56
C HIS A 334 5.00 8.32 -2.91
N SER A 335 6.18 7.73 -3.08
CA SER A 335 6.55 7.02 -4.31
C SER A 335 5.63 5.84 -4.60
N ILE A 336 5.29 5.05 -3.59
CA ILE A 336 4.41 3.89 -3.75
C ILE A 336 2.98 4.32 -4.08
N HIS A 337 2.48 5.38 -3.44
CA HIS A 337 1.18 5.97 -3.78
C HIS A 337 1.08 6.43 -5.23
N LEU A 338 2.18 6.95 -5.78
CA LEU A 338 2.28 7.27 -7.20
C LEU A 338 2.33 6.01 -8.08
N HIS A 339 3.15 5.02 -7.73
CA HIS A 339 3.25 3.72 -8.44
C HIS A 339 1.89 3.04 -8.58
N MET A 340 1.11 3.00 -7.50
CA MET A 340 -0.25 2.44 -7.50
C MET A 340 -1.13 3.01 -8.59
N TYR A 341 -1.02 4.31 -8.86
CA TYR A 341 -1.80 4.97 -9.90
C TYR A 341 -1.19 4.79 -11.29
N ILE A 342 0.11 5.05 -11.43
CA ILE A 342 0.80 5.05 -12.73
C ILE A 342 0.78 3.68 -13.40
N GLU A 343 0.99 2.59 -12.65
CA GLU A 343 0.96 1.23 -13.21
C GLU A 343 -0.41 0.88 -13.84
N ASN A 344 -1.47 1.53 -13.38
CA ASN A 344 -2.85 1.27 -13.77
C ASN A 344 -3.41 2.24 -14.82
N LEU A 345 -2.57 3.11 -15.37
CA LEU A 345 -2.91 3.95 -16.51
C LEU A 345 -2.85 3.19 -17.84
N ASN A 346 -3.58 3.69 -18.84
CA ASN A 346 -3.48 3.17 -20.21
C ASN A 346 -2.12 3.55 -20.82
N ASP A 347 -1.63 2.76 -21.79
CA ASP A 347 -0.29 2.96 -22.37
C ASP A 347 -0.09 4.36 -22.97
N SER A 348 -1.12 4.93 -23.62
CA SER A 348 -1.07 6.31 -24.13
C SER A 348 -0.92 7.35 -23.02
N GLU A 349 -1.54 7.13 -21.85
CA GLU A 349 -1.48 8.04 -20.70
C GLU A 349 -0.15 7.91 -19.94
N LYS A 350 0.47 6.73 -19.96
CA LYS A 350 1.80 6.47 -19.41
C LYS A 350 2.90 7.18 -20.21
N ILE A 351 2.80 7.19 -21.53
CA ILE A 351 3.83 7.69 -22.45
C ILE A 351 3.89 9.23 -22.48
N ASP A 352 2.74 9.93 -22.49
CA ASP A 352 2.72 11.37 -22.85
C ASP A 352 3.17 12.34 -21.75
N LYS A 353 3.09 11.99 -20.46
CA LYS A 353 3.43 12.95 -19.37
C LYS A 353 4.10 12.36 -18.13
N LEU A 354 3.86 11.09 -17.82
CA LEU A 354 4.01 10.61 -16.44
C LEU A 354 5.22 9.72 -16.22
N SER A 355 5.68 9.01 -17.25
CA SER A 355 6.80 8.06 -17.13
C SER A 355 8.11 8.75 -16.75
N PHE A 356 8.50 9.82 -17.45
CA PHE A 356 9.85 10.38 -17.29
C PHE A 356 10.06 11.03 -15.92
N ILE A 357 9.25 12.04 -15.55
CA ILE A 357 9.45 12.75 -14.29
C ILE A 357 9.27 11.86 -13.07
N PHE A 358 8.33 10.92 -13.14
CA PHE A 358 8.15 9.93 -12.10
C PHE A 358 9.38 9.01 -11.99
N THR A 359 9.95 8.60 -13.11
CA THR A 359 11.18 7.80 -13.13
C THR A 359 12.35 8.57 -12.50
N ILE A 360 12.49 9.87 -12.80
CA ILE A 360 13.50 10.73 -12.15
C ILE A 360 13.23 10.83 -10.65
N PHE A 361 11.99 11.08 -10.23
CA PHE A 361 11.63 11.16 -8.81
C PHE A 361 11.87 9.85 -8.07
N HIS A 362 11.47 8.72 -8.64
CA HIS A 362 11.71 7.39 -8.09
C HIS A 362 13.21 7.07 -8.03
N SER A 363 13.98 7.39 -9.08
CA SER A 363 15.43 7.22 -9.11
C SER A 363 16.14 8.08 -8.06
N SER A 364 15.62 9.28 -7.78
CA SER A 364 16.10 10.14 -6.69
C SER A 364 15.91 9.49 -5.32
N ILE A 365 14.80 8.80 -5.12
CA ILE A 365 14.53 8.05 -3.89
C ILE A 365 15.44 6.82 -3.82
N MET A 366 15.65 6.11 -4.93
CA MET A 366 16.58 4.97 -4.98
C MET A 366 18.02 5.38 -4.73
N TYR A 367 18.45 6.53 -5.24
CA TYR A 367 19.73 7.13 -4.89
C TYR A 367 19.87 7.31 -3.37
N LEU A 368 18.85 7.88 -2.72
CA LEU A 368 18.81 7.99 -1.26
C LEU A 368 18.80 6.61 -0.58
N CYS A 369 18.14 5.59 -1.14
CA CYS A 369 18.17 4.23 -0.61
C CYS A 369 19.58 3.60 -0.63
N ASP A 370 20.37 3.88 -1.67
CA ASP A 370 21.66 3.25 -1.92
C ASP A 370 22.86 4.04 -1.39
N MET A 371 22.69 5.35 -1.18
CA MET A 371 23.74 6.23 -0.68
C MET A 371 24.32 5.72 0.64
N LYS A 372 25.65 5.58 0.72
CA LYS A 372 26.34 5.22 1.96
C LYS A 372 26.66 6.50 2.72
N ILE A 373 26.29 6.55 4.00
CA ILE A 373 26.78 7.58 4.92
C ILE A 373 28.14 7.07 5.42
N SER A 374 29.21 7.76 5.06
CA SER A 374 30.57 7.49 5.54
C SER A 374 30.79 8.05 6.93
#